data_AF-A0A9D2PC48-F1
#
_entry.id   AF-A0A9D2PC48-F1
#
_cell.length_a   1.000
_cell.length_b   1.000
_cell.length_c   1.000
_cell.angle_alpha   90.00
_cell.angle_beta   90.00
_cell.angle_gamma   90.00
#
_symmetry.space_group_name_H-M   'P 1'
#
loop_
_entity.id
_entity.type
_entity.pdbx_description
1 polymer ?
#
loop_
_entity_poly.entity_id
_entity_poly.type
_entity_poly.pdbx_seq_one_letter_code
_entity_poly.pdbx_strand_id
1 'polypeptide(L)' 'MKKQAREAGKKLSNMFRFCEEVFGEGQEILILVTELTINYYGANFISRYGCEEYFAHNKELLFYERQKAIIKEIEEQEL' A
#
# COMPACT_ATOMS: atom_id res chain seq x y z
N MET A 1 3.63 23.20 11.79
CA MET A 1 3.53 21.72 11.80
C MET A 1 2.20 21.18 11.27
N LYS A 2 1.03 21.43 11.89
CA LYS A 2 -0.26 20.85 11.43
C LYS A 2 -0.61 21.17 9.96
N LYS A 3 -0.35 22.40 9.49
CA LYS A 3 -0.59 22.80 8.09
C LYS A 3 0.26 22.00 7.09
N GLN A 4 1.57 21.90 7.36
CA GLN A 4 2.51 21.15 6.51
C GLN A 4 2.16 19.65 6.49
N ALA A 5 1.80 19.06 7.63
CA ALA A 5 1.35 17.67 7.68
C ALA A 5 0.09 17.45 6.85
N ARG A 6 -0.90 18.36 6.93
CA ARG A 6 -2.10 18.29 6.09
C ARG A 6 -1.79 18.43 4.60
N GLU A 7 -0.89 19.33 4.23
CA GLU A 7 -0.45 19.50 2.83
C GLU A 7 0.29 18.26 2.32
N ALA A 8 1.17 17.66 3.13
CA ALA A 8 1.84 16.41 2.79
C ALA A 8 0.85 15.26 2.64
N GLY A 9 -0.13 15.13 3.55
CA GLY A 9 -1.20 14.13 3.43
C GLY A 9 -2.02 14.30 2.15
N LYS A 10 -2.38 15.54 1.78
CA LYS A 10 -3.05 15.81 0.49
C LYS A 10 -2.21 15.39 -0.71
N LYS A 11 -0.89 15.64 -0.69
CA LYS A 11 0.02 15.22 -1.76
C LYS A 11 0.10 13.69 -1.83
N LEU A 12 0.11 13.02 -0.69
CA LEU A 12 0.10 11.56 -0.62
C LEU A 12 -1.19 10.98 -1.22
N SER A 13 -2.37 11.50 -0.85
CA SER A 13 -3.64 11.11 -1.47
C SER A 13 -3.68 11.35 -2.98
N ASN A 14 -3.17 12.50 -3.44
CA ASN A 14 -3.11 12.79 -4.88
C ASN A 14 -2.16 11.83 -5.62
N MET A 15 -1.07 11.40 -4.99
CA MET A 15 -0.14 10.42 -5.56
C MET A 15 -0.81 9.04 -5.69
N PHE A 16 -1.57 8.59 -4.68
CA PHE A 16 -2.35 7.35 -4.79
C PHE A 16 -3.35 7.42 -5.94
N ARG A 17 -4.15 8.49 -6.02
CA ARG A 17 -5.11 8.68 -7.12
C ARG A 17 -4.44 8.68 -8.49
N PHE A 18 -3.30 9.37 -8.61
CA PHE A 18 -2.53 9.37 -9.86
C PHE A 18 -2.07 7.96 -10.24
N CYS A 19 -1.55 7.19 -9.28
CA CYS A 19 -1.12 5.83 -9.54
C CYS A 19 -2.30 4.92 -9.92
N GLU A 20 -3.45 5.05 -9.26
CA GLU A 20 -4.68 4.32 -9.61
C GLU A 20 -5.17 4.66 -11.02
N GLU A 21 -5.18 5.94 -11.40
CA GLU A 21 -5.62 6.39 -12.72
C GLU A 21 -4.67 5.95 -13.85
N VAL A 22 -3.35 5.94 -13.59
CA VAL A 22 -2.34 5.63 -14.61
C VAL A 22 -2.06 4.13 -14.74
N PHE A 23 -2.03 3.40 -13.62
CA PHE A 23 -1.63 2.00 -13.59
C PHE A 23 -2.80 1.03 -13.35
N GLY A 24 -3.96 1.51 -12.90
CA GLY A 24 -5.11 0.67 -12.58
C GLY A 24 -4.79 -0.37 -11.49
N GLU A 25 -5.23 -1.62 -11.69
CA GLU A 25 -4.91 -2.77 -10.82
C GLU A 25 -3.50 -3.35 -11.08
N GLY A 26 -2.58 -2.54 -11.63
CA GLY A 26 -1.19 -2.92 -11.87
C GLY A 26 -0.38 -3.20 -10.60
N GLN A 27 0.80 -3.80 -10.76
CA GLN A 27 1.73 -4.09 -9.65
C GLN A 27 2.33 -2.82 -9.01
N GLU A 28 2.15 -1.66 -9.64
CA GLU A 28 2.70 -0.39 -9.23
C GLU A 28 2.14 0.08 -7.88
N ILE A 29 0.87 -0.20 -7.60
CA ILE A 29 0.26 0.08 -6.28
C ILE A 29 0.91 -0.77 -5.19
N LEU A 30 1.20 -2.05 -5.48
CA LEU A 30 1.93 -2.93 -4.56
C LEU A 30 3.34 -2.39 -4.27
N ILE A 31 4.08 -2.01 -5.31
CA ILE A 31 5.42 -1.43 -5.17
C ILE A 31 5.35 -0.16 -4.32
N LEU A 32 4.40 0.72 -4.61
CA LEU A 32 4.21 1.97 -3.88
C LEU A 32 3.93 1.74 -2.39
N VAL A 33 2.99 0.87 -2.05
CA VAL A 33 2.65 0.56 -0.64
C VAL A 33 3.83 -0.08 0.06
N THR A 34 4.55 -0.98 -0.62
CA THR A 34 5.74 -1.64 -0.07
C THR A 34 6.85 -0.64 0.23
N GLU A 35 7.17 0.26 -0.70
CA GLU A 35 8.16 1.32 -0.51
C GLU A 35 7.78 2.28 0.64
N LEU A 36 6.50 2.67 0.74
CA LEU A 36 6.01 3.48 1.86
C LEU A 36 6.12 2.76 3.21
N THR A 37 5.97 1.43 3.22
CA THR A 37 6.07 0.60 4.42
C THR A 37 7.53 0.44 4.86
N ILE A 38 8.45 0.22 3.92
CA ILE A 38 9.88 0.01 4.19
C ILE A 38 10.58 1.33 4.53
N ASN A 39 10.18 2.44 3.91
CA ASN A 39 10.78 3.74 4.14
C ASN A 39 10.41 4.28 5.53
N TYR A 40 11.41 4.49 6.40
CA TYR A 40 11.22 5.00 7.75
C TYR A 40 10.36 6.29 7.83
N TYR A 41 10.60 7.25 6.93
CA TYR A 41 9.86 8.51 6.93
C TYR A 41 8.42 8.33 6.46
N GLY A 42 8.19 7.49 5.44
CA GLY A 42 6.86 7.11 4.96
C GLY A 42 6.04 6.44 6.06
N ALA A 43 6.57 5.35 6.63
CA ALA A 43 5.94 4.60 7.69
C ALA A 43 5.64 5.46 8.93
N ASN A 44 6.62 6.28 9.36
CA ASN A 44 6.44 7.16 10.51
C ASN A 44 5.40 8.27 10.24
N PHE A 45 5.36 8.82 9.02
CA PHE A 45 4.36 9.82 8.66
C PHE A 45 2.95 9.23 8.64
N ILE A 46 2.77 8.08 8.00
CA ILE A 46 1.48 7.39 7.90
C ILE A 46 1.00 6.95 9.28
N SER A 47 1.88 6.39 10.12
CA SER A 47 1.55 6.02 11.51
C SER A 47 1.09 7.23 12.33
N ARG A 48 1.73 8.39 12.13
CA ARG A 48 1.46 9.60 12.93
C ARG A 48 0.24 10.39 12.45
N TYR A 49 -0.05 10.42 11.15
CA TYR A 49 -1.03 11.31 10.55
C TYR A 49 -2.15 10.60 9.78
N GLY A 50 -2.00 9.30 9.50
CA GLY A 50 -2.94 8.50 8.71
C GLY A 50 -2.83 8.72 7.20
N CYS A 51 -3.27 7.71 6.45
CA CYS A 51 -3.51 7.76 5.00
C CYS A 51 -4.49 6.64 4.65
N GLU A 52 -5.72 6.98 4.26
CA GLU A 52 -6.80 6.01 4.05
C GLU A 52 -6.50 5.09 2.86
N GLU A 53 -5.96 5.65 1.79
CA GLU A 53 -5.60 4.94 0.56
C GLU A 53 -4.52 3.88 0.85
N TYR A 54 -3.48 4.25 1.61
CA TYR A 54 -2.47 3.29 2.05
C TYR A 54 -3.08 2.13 2.84
N PHE A 55 -3.98 2.39 3.79
CA PHE A 55 -4.56 1.34 4.62
C PHE A 55 -5.49 0.42 3.82
N ALA A 56 -6.24 0.97 2.86
CA ALA A 56 -7.07 0.18 1.95
C ALA A 56 -6.20 -0.80 1.14
N HIS A 57 -5.19 -0.28 0.44
CA HIS A 57 -4.30 -1.09 -0.40
C HIS A 57 -3.45 -2.06 0.42
N ASN A 58 -2.90 -1.65 1.57
CA ASN A 58 -2.12 -2.54 2.42
C ASN A 58 -2.95 -3.73 2.94
N LYS A 59 -4.23 -3.52 3.25
CA LYS A 59 -5.14 -4.58 3.69
C LYS A 59 -5.44 -5.57 2.55
N GLU A 60 -5.70 -5.07 1.34
CA GLU A 60 -5.91 -5.90 0.16
C GLU A 60 -4.70 -6.77 -0.15
N LEU A 61 -3.50 -6.21 -0.04
CA LEU A 61 -2.24 -6.93 -0.21
C LEU A 61 -2.06 -8.08 0.79
N LEU A 62 -2.40 -7.87 2.06
CA LEU A 62 -2.34 -8.94 3.07
C LEU A 62 -3.25 -10.12 2.72
N PHE A 63 -4.42 -9.86 2.13
CA PHE A 63 -5.31 -10.94 1.67
C PHE A 63 -4.76 -11.64 0.43
N TYR A 64 -4.22 -10.88 -0.54
CA TYR A 64 -3.63 -11.44 -1.75
C TYR A 64 -2.43 -12.35 -1.46
N GLU A 65 -1.51 -11.91 -0.59
CA GLU A 65 -0.36 -12.73 -0.17
C GLU A 65 -0.79 -13.99 0.59
N ARG A 66 -1.83 -13.89 1.44
CA ARG A 66 -2.39 -15.06 2.11
C ARG A 66 -3.03 -16.04 1.13
N GLN A 67 -3.75 -15.54 0.13
CA GLN A 67 -4.34 -16.38 -0.93
C GLN A 67 -3.25 -17.12 -1.71
N LYS A 68 -2.17 -16.42 -2.10
CA LYS A 68 -1.02 -17.02 -2.76
C LYS A 68 -0.36 -18.11 -1.92
N ALA A 69 -0.16 -17.87 -0.62
CA ALA A 69 0.40 -18.86 0.28
C ALA A 69 -0.46 -20.13 0.34
N ILE A 70 -1.79 -19.98 0.45
CA ILE A 70 -2.73 -21.12 0.46
C ILE A 70 -2.67 -21.90 -0.86
N ILE A 71 -2.65 -21.22 -2.01
CA ILE A 71 -2.55 -21.88 -3.33
C ILE A 71 -1.24 -22.69 -3.42
N LYS A 72 -0.13 -22.11 -2.98
CA LYS A 72 1.18 -22.78 -2.96
C LYS A 72 1.17 -24.03 -2.07
N GLU A 73 0.54 -23.96 -0.90
CA GLU A 73 0.39 -25.12 -0.01
C GLU A 73 -0.44 -26.26 -0.65
N ILE A 74 -1.47 -25.93 -1.44
CA ILE A 74 -2.26 -26.93 -2.18
C ILE A 74 -1.39 -27.59 -3.27
N GLU A 75 -0.69 -26.79 -4.07
CA GLU A 75 0.18 -27.28 -5.14
C GLU A 75 1.31 -28.18 -4.60
N GLU A 76 1.84 -27.87 -3.42
CA GLU A 76 2.86 -28.69 -2.76
C GLU A 76 2.31 -30.02 -2.21
N GLN A 77 1.01 -30.12 -1.92
CA GLN A 77 0.36 -31.34 -1.43
C GLN A 77 -0.18 -32.25 -2.54
N GLU A 78 -0.30 -31.77 -3.78
CA GLU A 78 -0.69 -32.55 -4.95
C GLU A 78 0.50 -33.23 -5.68
N LEU A 79 1.74 -33.04 -5.18
CA LEU A 79 2.98 -33.68 -5.61
C LEU A 79 3.39 -34.86 -4.70
#